data_AF-A0A3P6QUW3-F1
#
_entry.id   AF-A0A3P6QUW3-F1
#
_cell.length_a   1.000
_cell.length_b   1.000
_cell.length_c   1.000
_cell.angle_alpha   90.00
_cell.angle_beta   90.00
_cell.angle_gamma   90.00
#
_symmetry.space_group_name_H-M   'P 1'
#
loop_
_entity.id
_entity.type
_entity.pdbx_description
1 polymer ?
#
loop_
_entity_poly.entity_id
_entity_poly.type
_entity_poly.pdbx_seq_one_letter_code
_entity_poly.pdbx_strand_id
1 'polypeptide(L)' 'MSSSAIFILDLKGKTIISRNYRGDVDMGVIDRFLPLLMDREEDGLACPVISSQDATFVYIKHNN' A
#
# COMPACT_ATOMS: atom_id res chain seq x y z
N MET A 1 -10.86 9.35 12.32
CA MET A 1 -10.47 8.19 11.48
C MET A 1 -9.04 8.40 11.02
N SER A 2 -8.11 7.53 11.42
CA SER A 2 -6.66 7.70 11.20
C SER A 2 -6.20 7.30 9.79
N SER A 3 -6.93 6.41 9.10
CA SER A 3 -6.60 5.92 7.75
C SER A 3 -7.61 6.38 6.70
N SER A 4 -7.13 6.74 5.50
CA SER A 4 -7.95 7.18 4.36
C SER A 4 -8.62 6.03 3.62
N ALA A 5 -7.86 4.98 3.33
CA ALA A 5 -8.34 3.74 2.74
C ALA A 5 -7.56 2.55 3.30
N ILE A 6 -8.18 1.37 3.29
CA ILE A 6 -7.55 0.09 3.63
C ILE A 6 -7.69 -0.83 2.43
N PHE A 7 -6.60 -1.54 2.11
CA PHE A 7 -6.53 -2.52 1.02
C PHE A 7 -6.01 -3.83 1.60
N ILE A 8 -6.61 -4.95 1.19
CA ILE A 8 -6.08 -6.29 1.38
C ILE A 8 -5.69 -6.80 0.00
N LEU A 9 -4.41 -7.09 -0.17
CA LEU A 9 -3.82 -7.48 -1.44
C LEU A 9 -3.50 -8.99 -1.42
N ASP A 10 -3.43 -9.59 -2.60
CA ASP A 10 -2.80 -10.90 -2.78
C ASP A 10 -1.27 -10.77 -2.95
N LEU A 11 -0.59 -11.91 -3.07
CA LEU A 11 0.86 -12.00 -3.32
C LEU A 11 1.33 -11.27 -4.58
N LYS A 12 0.43 -10.98 -5.53
CA LYS A 12 0.73 -10.28 -6.79
C LYS A 12 0.35 -8.80 -6.73
N GLY A 13 -0.04 -8.29 -5.56
CA GLY A 13 -0.49 -6.91 -5.37
C GLY A 13 -1.90 -6.63 -5.86
N LYS A 14 -2.67 -7.64 -6.27
CA LYS A 14 -4.07 -7.44 -6.69
C LYS A 14 -4.94 -7.21 -5.48
N THR A 15 -5.80 -6.18 -5.55
CA THR A 15 -6.77 -5.90 -4.50
C THR A 15 -7.82 -7.03 -4.40
N ILE A 16 -7.88 -7.70 -3.24
CA ILE A 16 -8.92 -8.67 -2.89
C ILE A 16 -10.14 -7.93 -2.36
N ILE A 17 -9.92 -7.04 -1.39
CA ILE A 17 -10.95 -6.18 -0.82
C ILE A 17 -10.33 -4.82 -0.48
N SER A 18 -11.11 -3.76 -0.69
CA SER A 18 -10.73 -2.42 -0.32
C SER A 18 -11.89 -1.66 0.31
N ARG A 19 -11.55 -0.70 1.16
CA ARG A 19 -12.51 0.20 1.77
C ARG A 19 -11.96 1.62 1.78
N ASN A 20 -12.70 2.52 1.14
CA ASN A 20 -12.47 3.95 1.24
C ASN A 20 -13.25 4.51 2.44
N TYR A 21 -12.58 5.23 3.34
CA TYR A 21 -13.19 5.81 4.52
C TYR A 21 -13.32 7.34 4.46
N ARG A 22 -12.41 8.02 3.76
CA ARG A 22 -12.30 9.48 3.77
C ARG A 22 -12.56 10.14 2.40
N GLY A 23 -12.38 9.40 1.31
CA GLY A 23 -12.55 9.93 -0.05
C GLY A 23 -11.47 10.93 -0.46
N ASP A 24 -10.39 11.07 0.30
CA ASP A 24 -9.32 12.06 0.09
C ASP A 24 -8.07 11.50 -0.61
N VAL A 25 -8.10 10.21 -0.95
CA VAL A 25 -7.05 9.52 -1.72
C VAL A 25 -7.71 8.75 -2.86
N ASP A 26 -7.13 8.84 -4.05
CA ASP A 26 -7.55 8.05 -5.20
C ASP A 26 -7.32 6.56 -4.92
N MET A 27 -8.34 5.73 -5.15
CA MET A 27 -8.23 4.29 -4.96
C MET A 27 -7.23 3.63 -5.93
N GLY A 28 -6.96 4.26 -7.08
CA GLY A 28 -5.92 3.82 -8.03
C GLY A 28 -4.49 4.00 -7.53
N VAL A 29 -4.27 4.71 -6.42
CA VAL A 29 -2.92 4.89 -5.85
C VAL A 29 -2.29 3.56 -5.43
N ILE A 30 -3.12 2.54 -5.14
CA ILE A 30 -2.67 1.23 -4.69
C ILE A 30 -1.82 0.50 -5.73
N ASP A 31 -2.01 0.78 -7.03
CA ASP A 31 -1.23 0.16 -8.10
C ASP A 31 0.26 0.54 -8.05
N ARG A 32 0.59 1.65 -7.36
CA ARG A 32 1.97 2.09 -7.13
C ARG A 32 2.64 1.39 -5.95
N PHE A 33 1.87 0.74 -5.06
CA PHE A 33 2.41 0.18 -3.82
C PHE A 33 3.41 -0.95 -4.06
N LEU A 34 3.05 -1.94 -4.91
CA LEU A 34 3.91 -3.10 -5.12
C LEU A 34 5.26 -2.75 -5.78
N PRO A 35 5.30 -1.93 -6.86
CA PRO A 35 6.59 -1.45 -7.40
C PRO A 35 7.46 -0.74 -6.36
N LEU A 36 6.88 0.19 -5.58
CA LEU A 36 7.61 0.91 -4.54
C LEU A 36 8.14 -0.01 -3.43
N LEU A 37 7.40 -1.05 -3.10
CA LEU A 37 7.83 -2.07 -2.14
C LEU A 37 9.02 -2.86 -2.69
N MET A 38 8.96 -3.29 -3.95
CA MET A 38 10.04 -4.04 -4.59
C MET A 38 11.33 -3.20 -4.68
N ASP A 39 11.23 -1.94 -5.11
CA ASP A 39 12.39 -1.03 -5.16
C ASP A 39 13.06 -0.89 -3.77
N ARG A 40 12.25 -0.74 -2.71
CA ARG A 40 12.73 -0.64 -1.32
C ARG A 40 13.36 -1.94 -0.82
N GLU A 41 12.83 -3.09 -1.23
CA GLU A 41 13.38 -4.40 -0.87
C GLU A 41 14.73 -4.64 -1.58
N GLU A 42 14.86 -4.24 -2.85
CA GLU A 42 16.12 -4.32 -3.61
C GLU A 42 17.23 -3.45 -2.99
N ASP A 43 16.88 -2.26 -2.51
CA ASP A 43 17.81 -1.36 -1.79
C ASP A 43 18.14 -1.81 -0.36
N GLY A 44 17.51 -2.88 0.14
CA GLY A 44 17.65 -3.32 1.53
C GLY A 44 17.03 -2.36 2.55
N LEU A 45 16.14 -1.48 2.11
CA LEU A 45 15.46 -0.43 2.90
C LEU A 45 14.02 -0.81 3.27
N ALA A 46 13.76 -2.11 3.44
CA ALA A 46 12.45 -2.62 3.81
C ALA A 46 11.94 -1.97 5.12
N CYS A 47 10.82 -1.27 5.04
CA CYS A 47 10.22 -0.54 6.14
C CYS A 47 8.70 -0.62 6.01
N PRO A 48 7.94 -0.88 7.09
CA PRO A 48 6.48 -0.99 7.04
C PRO A 48 5.76 0.32 6.64
N VAL A 49 6.50 1.42 6.49
CA VAL A 49 5.99 2.72 6.07
C VAL A 49 6.73 3.17 4.81
N ILE A 50 5.97 3.38 3.74
CA ILE A 50 6.47 3.85 2.45
C ILE A 50 5.74 5.14 2.09
N SER A 51 6.48 6.26 2.10
CA SER A 51 5.96 7.55 1.65
C SER A 51 6.21 7.73 0.16
N SER A 52 5.15 8.09 -0.58
CA SER A 52 5.19 8.57 -1.96
C SER A 52 4.60 9.98 -2.02
N GLN A 53 4.75 10.67 -3.14
CA GLN A 53 4.23 12.03 -3.34
C GLN A 53 2.70 12.10 -3.21
N ASP A 54 2.00 11.00 -3.56
CA ASP A 54 0.54 10.95 -3.58
C ASP A 54 -0.08 10.39 -2.30
N ALA A 55 0.63 9.51 -1.59
CA ALA A 55 0.14 8.84 -0.39
C ALA A 55 1.27 8.23 0.46
N THR A 56 0.98 8.06 1.75
CA THR A 56 1.81 7.23 2.65
C THR A 56 1.14 5.88 2.83
N PHE A 57 1.84 4.83 2.41
CA PHE A 57 1.42 3.44 2.60
C PHE A 57 1.97 2.92 3.92
N VAL A 58 1.10 2.28 4.70
CA VAL A 58 1.48 1.50 5.89
C VAL A 58 1.01 0.08 5.64
N TYR A 59 1.92 -0.89 5.72
CA TYR A 59 1.60 -2.27 5.40
C TYR A 59 2.10 -3.24 6.46
N ILE A 60 1.41 -4.37 6.53
CA ILE A 60 1.82 -5.56 7.25
C ILE A 60 1.69 -6.72 6.26
N LYS A 61 2.70 -7.58 6.21
CA LYS A 61 2.61 -8.85 5.49
C LYS A 61 2.19 -9.93 6.49
N HIS A 62 1.06 -10.57 6.24
CA HIS A 62 0.57 -11.66 7.07
C HIS A 62 0.02 -12.76 6.17
N ASN A 63 0.58 -13.97 6.29
CA ASN A 63 0.22 -15.22 5.59
C ASN A 63 -0.50 -15.08 4.23
N ASN A 64 0.17 -15.58 3.18
CA ASN A 64 -0.03 -15.23 1.77
C ASN A 64 0.44 -13.80 1.49
#